data_AF-A0A942AAM3-F1
#
_entry.id   AF-A0A942AAM3-F1
#
_cell.length_a   1.000
_cell.length_b   1.000
_cell.length_c   1.000
_cell.angle_alpha   90.00
_cell.angle_beta   90.00
_cell.angle_gamma   90.00
#
_symmetry.space_group_name_H-M   'P 1'
#
loop_
_entity.id
_entity.type
_entity.pdbx_description
1 polymer ?
#
loop_
_entity_poly.entity_id
_entity_poly.type
_entity_poly.pdbx_seq_one_letter_code
_entity_poly.pdbx_strand_id
1 'polypeptide(L)'
;VTRLPQAPVVQDVPAASSGYVHCMDTVALGNAAQAMGAGRRVKTDVIDPSVGFVLHRRIGQWVEAGEAIATVYARDEASAREASTAIRRCIVLGAEKVPPCKLIHAIVTNDEVERL
;
A
#
# COMPACT_ATOMS: atom_id res chain seq x y z
N VAL A 1 2.33 -5.94 26.31
CA VAL A 1 1.77 -4.56 26.33
C VAL A 1 2.16 -3.88 25.04
N THR A 2 1.20 -3.47 24.22
CA THR A 2 1.45 -2.69 23.01
C THR A 2 1.67 -1.23 23.41
N ARG A 3 2.70 -0.58 22.87
CA ARG A 3 3.07 0.82 23.23
C ARG A 3 2.53 1.86 22.25
N LEU A 4 1.96 1.42 21.13
CA LEU A 4 1.36 2.24 20.10
C LEU A 4 -0.14 1.95 20.00
N PRO A 5 -0.95 2.90 19.51
CA PRO A 5 -2.36 2.65 19.17
C PRO A 5 -2.47 1.41 18.26
N GLN A 6 -3.45 0.56 18.52
CA GLN A 6 -3.67 -0.68 17.75
C GLN A 6 -5.07 -0.66 17.18
N ALA A 7 -5.19 -0.96 15.88
CA ALA A 7 -6.48 -1.17 15.27
C ALA A 7 -7.13 -2.43 15.86
N PRO A 8 -8.45 -2.39 16.13
CA PRO A 8 -9.17 -3.56 16.64
C PRO A 8 -9.33 -4.66 15.58
N VAL A 9 -9.26 -4.33 14.29
CA VAL A 9 -9.33 -5.31 13.19
C VAL A 9 -8.01 -5.30 12.42
N VAL A 10 -7.41 -6.48 12.30
CA VAL A 10 -6.22 -6.71 11.47
C VAL A 10 -6.54 -7.85 10.52
N GLN A 11 -6.45 -7.59 9.22
CA GLN A 11 -6.88 -8.54 8.19
C GLN A 11 -5.92 -8.55 7.01
N ASP A 12 -5.52 -9.75 6.58
CA ASP A 12 -4.72 -9.92 5.37
C ASP A 12 -5.54 -9.74 4.09
N VAL A 13 -4.88 -9.20 3.07
CA VAL A 13 -5.37 -9.03 1.72
C VAL A 13 -4.68 -10.08 0.85
N PRO A 14 -5.32 -11.24 0.59
CA PRO A 14 -4.69 -12.27 -0.23
C PRO A 14 -4.67 -11.84 -1.71
N ALA A 15 -3.57 -12.20 -2.39
CA ALA A 15 -3.43 -12.06 -3.83
C ALA A 15 -4.46 -12.95 -4.55
N ALA A 16 -5.10 -12.40 -5.58
CA ALA A 16 -6.13 -13.11 -6.35
C ALA A 16 -5.56 -14.19 -7.29
N SER A 17 -4.29 -14.08 -7.63
CA SER A 17 -3.55 -15.01 -8.50
C SER A 17 -2.05 -14.95 -8.17
N SER A 18 -1.29 -15.96 -8.56
CA SER A 18 0.18 -15.88 -8.51
C SER A 18 0.71 -14.96 -9.62
N GLY A 19 1.82 -14.27 -9.38
CA GLY A 19 2.46 -13.41 -10.37
C GLY A 19 3.48 -12.44 -9.80
N TYR A 20 4.16 -11.72 -10.68
CA TYR A 20 4.99 -10.57 -10.32
C TYR A 20 4.15 -9.31 -10.22
N VAL A 21 4.40 -8.49 -9.20
CA VAL A 21 3.82 -7.14 -9.12
C VAL A 21 4.38 -6.29 -10.25
N HIS A 22 3.53 -5.92 -11.21
CA HIS A 22 3.90 -5.08 -12.35
C HIS A 22 3.74 -3.60 -12.05
N CYS A 23 2.62 -3.23 -11.43
CA CYS A 23 2.36 -1.84 -11.09
C CYS A 23 1.53 -1.72 -9.81
N MET A 24 1.62 -0.53 -9.21
CA MET A 24 0.85 -0.13 -8.04
C MET A 24 0.33 1.29 -8.25
N ASP A 25 -0.98 1.50 -8.20
CA ASP A 25 -1.57 2.84 -8.18
C ASP A 25 -1.42 3.44 -6.77
N THR A 26 -0.35 4.22 -6.59
CA THR A 26 0.00 4.83 -5.30
C THR A 26 -0.94 5.94 -4.88
N VAL A 27 -1.61 6.62 -5.83
CA VAL A 27 -2.61 7.65 -5.53
C VAL A 27 -3.85 6.99 -4.96
N ALA A 28 -4.35 5.93 -5.61
CA ALA A 28 -5.49 5.17 -5.12
C ALA A 28 -5.19 4.48 -3.77
N LEU A 29 -3.97 3.97 -3.57
CA LEU A 29 -3.52 3.44 -2.28
C LEU A 29 -3.51 4.52 -1.17
N GLY A 30 -3.00 5.72 -1.46
CA GLY A 30 -3.03 6.85 -0.52
C GLY A 30 -4.46 7.28 -0.18
N ASN A 31 -5.35 7.31 -1.17
CA ASN A 31 -6.77 7.60 -0.96
C ASN A 31 -7.47 6.53 -0.12
N ALA A 32 -7.14 5.24 -0.33
CA ALA A 32 -7.64 4.16 0.50
C ALA A 32 -7.21 4.33 1.96
N ALA A 33 -5.94 4.67 2.21
CA ALA A 33 -5.46 4.97 3.57
C ALA A 33 -6.18 6.18 4.19
N GLN A 34 -6.37 7.27 3.43
CA GLN A 34 -7.11 8.45 3.89
C GLN A 34 -8.56 8.08 4.25
N ALA A 35 -9.25 7.30 3.42
CA ALA A 35 -10.63 6.87 3.65
C ALA A 35 -10.77 6.01 4.92
N MET A 36 -9.73 5.26 5.29
CA MET A 36 -9.69 4.50 6.55
C MET A 36 -9.54 5.39 7.78
N GLY A 37 -9.07 6.63 7.64
CA GLY A 37 -8.77 7.56 8.74
C GLY A 37 -7.28 7.82 8.96
N ALA A 38 -6.39 7.27 8.13
CA ALA A 38 -4.94 7.51 8.22
C ALA A 38 -4.50 8.88 7.65
N GLY A 39 -5.46 9.69 7.21
CA GLY A 39 -5.20 11.01 6.63
C GLY A 39 -6.41 11.93 6.81
N ARG A 40 -6.22 13.19 6.41
CA ARG A 40 -7.26 14.22 6.45
C ARG A 40 -7.81 14.47 5.06
N ARG A 41 -9.13 14.43 4.88
CA ARG A 41 -9.80 14.90 3.67
C ARG A 41 -9.99 16.41 3.71
N VAL A 42 -10.33 16.94 4.89
CA VAL A 42 -10.38 18.37 5.19
C VAL A 42 -9.55 18.69 6.44
N LYS A 43 -9.17 19.95 6.61
CA LYS A 43 -8.23 20.38 7.67
C LYS A 43 -8.65 19.98 9.09
N THR A 44 -9.95 19.86 9.35
CA THR A 44 -10.54 19.56 10.66
C THR A 44 -10.63 18.08 10.98
N ASP A 45 -10.34 17.18 10.03
CA ASP A 45 -10.44 15.74 10.27
C ASP A 45 -9.42 15.28 11.33
N VAL A 46 -9.88 14.39 12.20
CA VAL A 46 -9.05 13.72 13.20
C VAL A 46 -8.45 12.48 12.55
N ILE A 47 -7.12 12.35 12.60
CA ILE A 47 -6.41 11.17 12.12
C ILE A 47 -6.54 10.07 13.18
N ASP A 48 -6.88 8.87 12.75
CA ASP A 48 -6.74 7.65 13.54
C ASP A 48 -5.32 7.10 13.32
N PRO A 49 -4.41 7.17 14.32
CA PRO A 49 -3.03 6.69 14.16
C PRO A 49 -2.92 5.16 14.21
N SER A 50 -4.01 4.44 14.47
CA SER A 50 -4.02 2.98 14.58
C SER A 50 -4.33 2.28 13.27
N VAL A 51 -4.92 2.98 12.29
CA VAL A 51 -5.39 2.43 11.02
C VAL A 51 -4.41 2.67 9.87
N GLY A 52 -4.50 1.83 8.84
CA GLY A 52 -3.67 1.90 7.65
C GLY A 52 -3.42 0.51 7.08
N PHE A 53 -2.40 0.36 6.24
CA PHE A 53 -2.02 -0.95 5.73
C PHE A 53 -0.51 -1.08 5.54
N VAL A 54 -0.04 -2.31 5.60
CA VAL A 54 1.34 -2.68 5.28
C VAL A 54 1.33 -3.45 3.97
N LEU A 55 2.10 -2.99 2.98
CA LEU A 55 2.31 -3.71 1.72
C LEU A 55 3.50 -4.67 1.89
N HIS A 56 3.28 -5.97 1.65
CA HIS A 56 4.30 -7.02 1.79
C HIS A 56 5.09 -7.29 0.52
N ARG A 57 4.67 -6.67 -0.59
CA ARG A 57 5.30 -6.80 -1.90
C ARG A 57 5.57 -5.45 -2.54
N ARG A 58 6.59 -5.42 -3.38
CA ARG A 58 7.03 -4.28 -4.20
C ARG A 58 6.99 -4.68 -5.67
N ILE A 59 6.99 -3.68 -6.56
CA ILE A 59 7.10 -3.89 -8.01
C ILE A 59 8.34 -4.75 -8.32
N GLY A 60 8.17 -5.80 -9.14
CA GLY A 60 9.17 -6.78 -9.51
C GLY A 60 9.28 -8.01 -8.59
N GLN A 61 8.52 -8.06 -7.49
CA GLN A 61 8.49 -9.21 -6.58
C GLN A 61 7.34 -10.17 -6.93
N TRP A 62 7.59 -11.46 -6.72
CA TRP A 62 6.60 -12.53 -6.88
C TRP A 62 5.69 -12.65 -5.65
N VAL A 63 4.43 -13.02 -5.87
CA VAL A 63 3.45 -13.39 -4.85
C VAL A 63 2.69 -14.63 -5.31
N GLU A 64 2.37 -15.54 -4.38
CA GLU A 64 1.51 -16.69 -4.68
C GLU A 64 0.03 -16.37 -4.51
N ALA A 65 -0.84 -17.06 -5.26
CA ALA A 65 -2.27 -16.97 -5.06
C ALA A 65 -2.63 -17.33 -3.61
N GLY A 66 -3.43 -16.48 -2.95
CA GLY A 66 -3.77 -16.63 -1.53
C GLY A 66 -2.74 -16.09 -0.56
N GLU A 67 -1.50 -15.80 -0.98
CA GLU A 67 -0.51 -15.13 -0.13
C GLU A 67 -0.91 -13.67 0.14
N ALA A 68 -0.68 -13.20 1.37
CA ALA A 68 -0.98 -11.82 1.74
C ALA A 68 -0.09 -10.82 0.98
N ILE A 69 -0.71 -10.02 0.09
CA ILE A 69 -0.01 -8.93 -0.60
C ILE A 69 0.04 -7.66 0.26
N ALA A 70 -0.89 -7.54 1.19
CA ALA A 70 -0.96 -6.48 2.20
C ALA A 70 -1.65 -6.98 3.47
N THR A 71 -1.45 -6.29 4.58
CA THR A 71 -2.26 -6.41 5.80
C THR A 71 -2.92 -5.07 6.10
N VAL A 72 -4.23 -5.08 6.34
CA VAL A 72 -5.07 -3.93 6.67
C VAL A 72 -5.27 -3.86 8.18
N TYR A 73 -5.13 -2.67 8.74
CA TYR A 73 -5.40 -2.30 10.13
C TYR A 73 -6.57 -1.34 10.12
N ALA A 74 -7.72 -1.76 10.62
CA ALA A 74 -8.98 -1.03 10.50
C ALA A 74 -9.75 -0.94 11.82
N ARG A 75 -10.58 0.09 11.92
CA ARG A 75 -11.44 0.36 13.08
C ARG A 75 -12.60 -0.63 13.23
N ASP A 76 -13.00 -1.26 12.13
CA ASP A 76 -14.08 -2.24 12.08
C ASP A 76 -13.96 -3.15 10.84
N GLU A 77 -14.73 -4.23 10.78
CA GLU A 77 -14.65 -5.18 9.67
C GLU A 77 -15.14 -4.59 8.33
N ALA A 78 -16.07 -3.64 8.38
CA ALA A 78 -16.62 -3.04 7.16
C ALA A 78 -15.55 -2.23 6.43
N SER A 79 -14.85 -1.36 7.17
CA SER A 79 -13.69 -0.62 6.67
C SER A 79 -12.54 -1.53 6.25
N ALA A 80 -12.30 -2.65 6.95
CA ALA A 80 -11.32 -3.65 6.53
C ALA A 80 -11.65 -4.26 5.15
N ARG A 81 -12.91 -4.63 4.92
CA ARG A 81 -13.38 -5.20 3.64
C ARG A 81 -13.29 -4.18 2.49
N GLU A 82 -13.68 -2.94 2.75
CA GLU A 82 -13.61 -1.87 1.76
C GLU A 82 -12.15 -1.57 1.36
N ALA A 83 -11.28 -1.39 2.35
CA ALA A 83 -9.85 -1.17 2.12
C ALA A 83 -9.19 -2.35 1.40
N SER A 84 -9.51 -3.59 1.78
CA SER A 84 -9.00 -4.80 1.11
C SER A 84 -9.40 -4.86 -0.37
N THR A 85 -10.62 -4.42 -0.70
CA THR A 85 -11.09 -4.33 -2.09
C THR A 85 -10.36 -3.23 -2.84
N ALA A 86 -10.22 -2.05 -2.23
CA ALA A 86 -9.51 -0.92 -2.83
C ALA A 86 -8.04 -1.26 -3.13
N ILE A 87 -7.32 -1.83 -2.15
CA ILE A 87 -5.91 -2.22 -2.28
C ILE A 87 -5.72 -3.23 -3.42
N ARG A 88 -6.58 -4.26 -3.52
CA ARG A 88 -6.49 -5.25 -4.61
C ARG A 88 -6.61 -4.62 -5.99
N ARG A 89 -7.50 -3.63 -6.16
CA ARG A 89 -7.66 -2.91 -7.42
C ARG A 89 -6.45 -2.05 -7.79
N CYS A 90 -5.64 -1.67 -6.81
CA CYS A 90 -4.47 -0.84 -7.03
C CYS A 90 -3.24 -1.65 -7.50
N ILE A 91 -3.25 -2.98 -7.40
CA ILE A 91 -2.07 -3.82 -7.66
C ILE A 91 -2.33 -4.71 -8.88
N VAL A 92 -1.47 -4.59 -9.89
CA VAL A 92 -1.52 -5.43 -11.09
C VAL A 92 -0.44 -6.51 -10.99
N LEU A 93 -0.86 -7.75 -11.18
CA LEU A 93 0.01 -8.92 -11.25
C LEU A 93 0.15 -9.38 -12.70
N GLY A 94 1.35 -9.79 -13.09
CA GLY A 94 1.64 -10.35 -14.40
C GLY A 94 2.59 -11.54 -14.33
N ALA A 95 2.63 -12.34 -15.40
CA ALA A 95 3.42 -13.57 -15.44
C ALA A 95 4.94 -13.34 -15.53
N GLU A 96 5.35 -12.27 -16.22
CA GLU A 96 6.76 -11.97 -16.47
C GLU A 96 7.38 -11.14 -15.35
N LYS A 97 8.66 -11.37 -15.05
CA LYS A 97 9.38 -10.57 -14.06
C LYS A 97 9.68 -9.18 -14.63
N VAL A 98 9.28 -8.14 -13.92
CA VAL A 98 9.67 -6.75 -14.22
C VAL A 98 10.83 -6.30 -13.34
N PRO A 99 11.74 -5.44 -13.83
CA PRO A 99 12.77 -4.85 -13.00
C PRO A 99 12.14 -3.96 -11.91
N PRO A 100 12.77 -3.86 -10.73
CA PRO A 100 12.32 -2.93 -9.70
C PRO A 100 12.42 -1.48 -10.21
N CYS A 101 11.51 -0.61 -9.73
CA CYS A 101 11.57 0.81 -10.05
C CYS A 101 12.86 1.43 -9.51
N LYS A 102 13.44 2.32 -10.32
CA LYS A 102 14.58 3.12 -9.88
C LYS A 102 14.13 4.08 -8.77
N LEU A 103 14.81 4.04 -7.62
CA LEU A 103 14.45 4.91 -6.49
C LEU A 103 14.98 6.34 -6.68
N ILE A 104 16.20 6.47 -7.20
CA ILE A 104 16.87 7.76 -7.41
C ILE A 104 17.12 7.94 -8.90
N HIS A 105 16.43 8.90 -9.51
CA HIS A 105 16.56 9.15 -10.95
C HIS A 105 17.73 10.08 -11.27
N ALA A 106 17.95 11.09 -10.46
CA ALA A 106 18.99 12.09 -10.66
C ALA A 106 19.42 12.72 -9.33
N ILE A 107 20.61 13.30 -9.33
CA ILE A 107 21.11 14.21 -8.31
C ILE A 107 21.13 15.61 -8.94
N VAL A 108 20.51 16.58 -8.26
CA VAL A 108 20.38 17.96 -8.75
C VAL A 108 21.11 18.88 -7.77
N THR A 109 22.14 19.56 -8.26
CA THR A 109 22.87 20.61 -7.53
C THR A 109 22.57 21.98 -8.16
N ASN A 110 23.17 23.05 -7.62
CA ASN A 110 23.06 24.37 -8.23
C ASN A 110 23.77 24.44 -9.59
N ASP A 111 24.77 23.59 -9.81
CA ASP A 111 25.67 23.67 -10.95
C ASP A 111 25.35 22.61 -12.02
N GLU A 112 24.76 21.47 -11.64
CA GLU A 112 24.54 20.36 -12.55
C GLU A 112 23.34 19.45 -12.19
N VAL A 113 22.91 18.68 -13.20
CA VAL A 113 21.95 17.59 -13.06
C VAL A 113 22.61 16.30 -13.52
N GLU A 114 23.00 15.46 -12.56
CA GLU A 114 23.53 14.13 -12.84
C GLU A 114 22.36 13.14 -12.92
N ARG A 115 22.07 12.63 -14.13
CA ARG A 115 21.12 11.53 -14.30
C ARG A 115 21.83 10.21 -14.06
N LEU A 116 21.37 9.47 -13.06
CA LEU A 116 21.91 8.17 -12.69
C LEU A 116 21.47 7.06 -13.67
#